data_AF-L7JVU3-F1
#
_entry.id   AF-L7JVU3-F1
#
_cell.length_a   1.000
_cell.length_b   1.000
_cell.length_c   1.000
_cell.angle_alpha   90.00
_cell.angle_beta   90.00
_cell.angle_gamma   90.00
#
_symmetry.space_group_name_H-M   'P 1'
#
loop_
_entity.id
_entity.type
_entity.pdbx_description
1 polymer ?
#
loop_
_entity_poly.entity_id
_entity_poly.type
_entity_poly.pdbx_seq_one_letter_code
_entity_poly.pdbx_strand_id
1 'polypeptide(L)'
;MMEKYLINYLNITQDHVDPTDYDNFAEECIEYVKNNRKYISLVLESLNIFKNDELLSMSYKILRNTNGDKSIDICDNILRKHIKNTNLRDSVILYLSTTDKNICKKYILKTFYDKYEFNIEYCLIFNNSCYQEEFIKFLELQQPKFVERKLYAMIYTGRFYNIWEYIEDFGAEDKFRSSLVCNLFSLLVEKVQQAIAQFKGESCKQQIQTFFKNEFYVGRTFCYRCDKFILCIDENTFFIEMVGKERLNVRSANNFVVNFLKFMREEKEVIEWIKNGDEKKIKETLSRYILKAENFELQHYTDLETDDTNSNNYVEENEIDINFDYLFESKCLKSHADCAEP
;
A
#
# COMPACT_ATOMS: atom_id res chain seq x y z
N MET A 1 -11.35 23.97 23.32
CA MET A 1 -10.99 23.00 24.38
C MET A 1 -9.57 22.48 24.22
N MET A 2 -9.18 21.99 23.02
CA MET A 2 -7.85 21.43 22.74
C MET A 2 -6.64 22.30 23.09
N GLU A 3 -6.76 23.63 23.05
CA GLU A 3 -5.70 24.55 23.49
C GLU A 3 -5.22 24.26 24.93
N LYS A 4 -6.15 23.96 25.85
CA LYS A 4 -5.83 23.61 27.25
C LYS A 4 -4.93 22.38 27.32
N TYR A 5 -5.25 21.34 26.55
CA TYR A 5 -4.51 20.08 26.55
C TYR A 5 -3.15 20.23 25.87
N LEU A 6 -3.07 20.95 24.76
CA LEU A 6 -1.81 21.18 24.04
C LEU A 6 -0.82 22.02 24.84
N ILE A 7 -1.28 23.04 25.58
CA ILE A 7 -0.41 23.81 26.50
C ILE A 7 0.20 22.89 27.57
N ASN A 8 -0.54 21.85 27.98
CA ASN A 8 -0.09 20.87 28.96
C ASN A 8 0.51 19.60 28.33
N TYR A 9 0.75 19.57 27.01
CA TYR A 9 1.14 18.36 26.28
C TYR A 9 2.32 17.63 26.91
N LEU A 10 3.34 18.37 27.35
CA LEU A 10 4.55 17.81 27.98
C LEU A 10 4.30 17.20 29.37
N ASN A 11 3.13 17.42 29.95
CA ASN A 11 2.71 16.93 31.27
C ASN A 11 1.77 15.71 31.18
N ILE A 12 1.58 15.12 30.00
CA ILE A 12 0.82 13.87 29.87
C ILE A 12 1.47 12.80 30.76
N THR A 13 0.63 12.05 31.48
CA THR A 13 1.05 10.94 32.33
C THR A 13 1.70 9.87 31.46
N GLN A 14 2.93 9.50 31.78
CA GLN A 14 3.72 8.55 30.96
C GLN A 14 3.44 7.07 31.26
N ASP A 15 2.77 6.80 32.37
CA ASP A 15 2.41 5.45 32.82
C ASP A 15 0.87 5.27 32.78
N HIS A 16 0.25 5.71 31.69
CA HIS A 16 -1.21 5.58 31.55
C HIS A 16 -1.61 4.12 31.36
N VAL A 17 -2.76 3.75 31.92
CA VAL A 17 -3.24 2.36 31.97
C VAL A 17 -3.67 1.86 30.59
N ASP A 18 -4.14 2.75 29.73
CA ASP A 18 -4.59 2.43 28.38
C ASP A 18 -3.84 3.28 27.33
N PRO A 19 -2.88 2.68 26.60
CA PRO A 19 -2.17 3.39 25.54
C PRO A 19 -3.05 3.83 24.36
N THR A 20 -4.24 3.24 24.18
CA THR A 20 -5.16 3.62 23.08
C THR A 20 -5.69 5.05 23.23
N ASP A 21 -5.73 5.57 24.46
CA ASP A 21 -6.14 6.95 24.71
C ASP A 21 -5.12 7.96 24.16
N TYR A 22 -3.84 7.60 24.07
CA TYR A 22 -2.85 8.42 23.38
C TYR A 22 -3.14 8.51 21.89
N ASP A 23 -3.58 7.42 21.27
CA ASP A 23 -3.94 7.43 19.85
C ASP A 23 -5.17 8.28 19.56
N ASN A 24 -6.21 8.16 20.38
CA ASN A 24 -7.42 9.01 20.30
C ASN A 24 -7.06 10.49 20.47
N PHE A 25 -6.22 10.81 21.46
CA PHE A 25 -5.73 12.16 21.66
C PHE A 25 -4.87 12.68 20.50
N ALA A 26 -4.11 11.78 19.84
CA ALA A 26 -3.31 12.12 18.68
C ALA A 26 -4.17 12.64 17.52
N GLU A 27 -5.28 11.97 17.22
CA GLU A 27 -6.17 12.35 16.12
C GLU A 27 -6.73 13.76 16.31
N GLU A 28 -7.24 14.06 17.51
CA GLU A 28 -7.72 15.40 17.89
C GLU A 28 -6.60 16.45 17.83
N CYS A 29 -5.38 16.09 18.25
CA CYS A 29 -4.23 16.98 18.16
C CYS A 29 -3.82 17.26 16.71
N ILE A 30 -3.91 16.29 15.80
CA ILE A 30 -3.51 16.45 14.41
C ILE A 30 -4.30 17.56 13.73
N GLU A 31 -5.62 17.53 13.85
CA GLU A 31 -6.48 18.55 13.24
C GLU A 31 -6.20 19.93 13.83
N TYR A 32 -6.14 20.01 15.17
CA TYR A 32 -5.94 21.29 15.83
C TYR A 32 -4.55 21.90 15.56
N VAL A 33 -3.48 21.09 15.58
CA VAL A 33 -2.09 21.53 15.34
C VAL A 33 -1.87 21.93 13.87
N LYS A 34 -2.53 21.25 12.91
CA LYS A 34 -2.53 21.68 11.49
C LYS A 34 -2.97 23.14 11.35
N ASN A 35 -4.02 23.52 12.07
CA ASN A 35 -4.58 24.89 12.05
C ASN A 35 -3.83 25.87 12.98
N ASN A 36 -3.11 25.36 13.98
CA ASN A 36 -2.45 26.17 15.02
C ASN A 36 -0.97 25.78 15.18
N ARG A 37 -0.18 26.04 14.14
CA ARG A 37 1.23 25.62 14.03
C ARG A 37 2.16 26.08 15.17
N LYS A 38 1.75 27.08 15.97
CA LYS A 38 2.49 27.49 17.19
C LYS A 38 2.77 26.32 18.14
N TYR A 39 1.89 25.32 18.18
CA TYR A 39 2.00 24.16 19.07
C TYR A 39 2.96 23.08 18.58
N ILE A 40 3.45 23.14 17.34
CA ILE A 40 4.47 22.20 16.81
C ILE A 40 5.72 22.21 17.69
N SER A 41 6.10 23.36 18.25
CA SER A 41 7.25 23.50 19.15
C SER A 41 7.15 22.57 20.38
N LEU A 42 5.97 22.47 21.00
CA LEU A 42 5.73 21.58 22.15
C LEU A 42 5.82 20.10 21.75
N VAL A 43 5.28 19.75 20.58
CA VAL A 43 5.34 18.37 20.05
C VAL A 43 6.77 18.00 19.64
N LEU A 44 7.59 18.96 19.19
CA LEU A 44 9.02 18.72 18.94
C LEU A 44 9.80 18.55 20.24
N GLU A 45 9.49 19.35 21.26
CA GLU A 45 10.13 19.27 22.57
C GLU A 45 9.86 17.92 23.26
N SER A 46 8.65 17.37 23.08
CA SER A 46 8.26 16.09 23.67
C SER A 46 9.16 14.93 23.28
N LEU A 47 9.76 14.97 22.08
CA LEU A 47 10.70 13.95 21.61
C LEU A 47 11.97 13.87 22.47
N ASN A 48 12.29 14.89 23.27
CA ASN A 48 13.40 14.86 24.22
C ASN A 48 12.94 14.56 25.66
N ILE A 49 11.67 14.84 25.98
CA ILE A 49 11.14 14.80 27.34
C ILE A 49 10.46 13.45 27.64
N PHE A 50 9.64 12.96 26.73
CA PHE A 50 8.95 11.69 26.90
C PHE A 50 9.94 10.53 26.91
N LYS A 51 9.72 9.61 27.83
CA LYS A 51 10.48 8.36 27.99
C LYS A 51 9.65 7.15 27.56
N ASN A 52 8.33 7.26 27.60
CA ASN A 52 7.38 6.25 27.13
C ASN A 52 7.37 6.22 25.58
N ASP A 53 7.45 5.02 25.00
CA ASP A 53 7.61 4.82 23.56
C ASP A 53 6.31 5.11 22.79
N GLU A 54 5.17 4.89 23.42
CA GLU A 54 3.82 5.11 22.89
C GLU A 54 3.55 6.62 22.77
N LEU A 55 3.91 7.42 23.78
CA LEU A 55 3.86 8.89 23.74
C LEU A 55 4.83 9.48 22.72
N LEU A 56 6.03 8.90 22.57
CA LEU A 56 6.96 9.29 21.52
C LEU A 56 6.38 8.95 20.13
N SER A 57 5.76 7.78 19.97
CA SER A 57 5.07 7.39 18.74
C SER A 57 3.89 8.30 18.41
N MET A 58 3.08 8.66 19.40
CA MET A 58 2.03 9.68 19.31
C MET A 58 2.59 11.02 18.81
N SER A 59 3.72 11.47 19.38
CA SER A 59 4.40 12.70 18.96
C SER A 59 4.84 12.63 17.49
N TYR A 60 5.45 11.52 17.07
CA TYR A 60 5.82 11.29 15.67
C TYR A 60 4.60 11.26 14.74
N LYS A 61 3.49 10.64 15.16
CA LYS A 61 2.22 10.60 14.42
C LYS A 61 1.68 12.02 14.19
N ILE A 62 1.64 12.85 15.22
CA ILE A 62 1.21 14.26 15.11
C ILE A 62 2.15 15.02 14.16
N LEU A 63 3.47 14.93 14.35
CA LEU A 63 4.44 15.63 13.50
C LEU A 63 4.35 15.18 12.04
N ARG A 64 4.28 13.87 11.78
CA ARG A 64 4.15 13.31 10.42
C ARG A 64 2.91 13.86 9.71
N ASN A 65 1.76 13.82 10.38
CA ASN A 65 0.47 14.20 9.78
C ASN A 65 0.28 15.72 9.69
N THR A 66 1.03 16.52 10.44
CA THR A 66 1.01 17.99 10.38
C THR A 66 2.11 18.57 9.47
N ASN A 67 3.05 17.74 8.99
CA ASN A 67 4.17 18.14 8.12
C ASN A 67 3.82 18.19 6.61
N GLY A 68 2.63 18.67 6.25
CA GLY A 68 2.16 18.66 4.85
C GLY A 68 3.02 19.48 3.88
N ASP A 69 3.70 20.52 4.39
CA ASP A 69 4.58 21.41 3.64
C ASP A 69 6.08 21.10 3.85
N LYS A 70 6.40 19.99 4.51
CA LYS A 70 7.77 19.56 4.85
C LYS A 70 8.59 20.57 5.69
N SER A 71 7.96 21.51 6.40
CA SER A 71 8.68 22.53 7.19
C SER A 71 9.08 22.08 8.61
N ILE A 72 8.54 20.95 9.10
CA ILE A 72 8.86 20.42 10.44
C ILE A 72 10.17 19.64 10.38
N ASP A 73 11.18 20.12 11.11
CA ASP A 73 12.52 19.54 11.15
C ASP A 73 12.88 18.97 12.54
N ILE A 74 12.83 17.64 12.69
CA ILE A 74 13.30 16.96 13.91
C ILE A 74 14.82 16.79 13.85
N CYS A 75 15.55 17.15 14.90
CA CYS A 75 17.00 17.00 14.98
C CYS A 75 17.49 15.58 14.63
N ASP A 76 18.51 15.48 13.77
CA ASP A 76 19.09 14.22 13.32
C ASP A 76 19.56 13.31 14.47
N ASN A 77 20.07 13.90 15.55
CA ASN A 77 20.53 13.13 16.72
C ASN A 77 19.38 12.40 17.41
N ILE A 78 18.20 13.03 17.50
CA ILE A 78 16.98 12.43 18.05
C ILE A 78 16.55 11.26 17.16
N LEU A 79 16.45 11.49 15.84
CA LEU A 79 16.05 10.47 14.87
C LEU A 79 17.01 9.26 14.86
N ARG A 80 18.34 9.51 14.92
CA ARG A 80 19.36 8.46 15.00
C ARG A 80 19.34 7.69 16.32
N LYS A 81 18.93 8.32 17.42
CA LYS A 81 18.73 7.67 18.72
C LYS A 81 17.47 6.79 18.66
N HIS A 82 16.35 7.35 18.25
CA HIS A 82 15.05 6.68 18.32
C HIS A 82 14.91 5.53 17.33
N ILE A 83 15.48 5.61 16.12
CA ILE A 83 15.38 4.50 15.15
C ILE A 83 16.04 3.19 15.63
N LYS A 84 16.94 3.28 16.61
CA LYS A 84 17.59 2.12 17.24
C LYS A 84 16.65 1.41 18.21
N ASN A 85 15.68 2.11 18.78
CA ASN A 85 14.59 1.50 19.55
C ASN A 85 13.65 0.79 18.57
N THR A 86 13.39 -0.50 18.79
CA THR A 86 12.48 -1.30 17.98
C THR A 86 11.05 -0.77 17.99
N ASN A 87 10.58 -0.26 19.14
CA ASN A 87 9.21 0.24 19.30
C ASN A 87 8.97 1.58 18.59
N LEU A 88 10.02 2.40 18.43
CA LEU A 88 9.94 3.71 17.78
C LEU A 88 10.35 3.68 16.31
N ARG A 89 10.87 2.55 15.83
CA ARG A 89 11.45 2.47 14.50
C ARG A 89 10.43 2.83 13.42
N ASP A 90 9.22 2.29 13.54
CA ASP A 90 8.12 2.53 12.61
C ASP A 90 7.79 4.02 12.55
N SER A 91 7.54 4.61 13.72
CA SER A 91 7.26 6.03 13.90
C SER A 91 8.33 6.93 13.26
N VAL A 92 9.61 6.59 13.43
CA VAL A 92 10.72 7.34 12.82
C VAL A 92 10.77 7.16 11.30
N ILE A 93 10.61 5.94 10.78
CA ILE A 93 10.63 5.67 9.33
C ILE A 93 9.46 6.40 8.65
N LEU A 94 8.27 6.34 9.26
CA LEU A 94 7.08 6.99 8.72
C LEU A 94 7.18 8.51 8.77
N TYR A 95 7.78 9.11 9.80
CA TYR A 95 8.10 10.53 9.78
C TYR A 95 9.10 10.87 8.66
N LEU A 96 10.18 10.09 8.50
CA LEU A 96 11.19 10.35 7.46
C LEU A 96 10.59 10.30 6.04
N SER A 97 9.50 9.55 5.84
CA SER A 97 8.77 9.50 4.57
C SER A 97 8.16 10.84 4.12
N THR A 98 7.93 11.77 5.06
CA THR A 98 7.39 13.11 4.79
C THR A 98 8.47 14.20 4.79
N THR A 99 9.75 13.81 4.81
CA THR A 99 10.89 14.74 4.80
C THR A 99 11.77 14.50 3.58
N ASP A 100 12.79 15.35 3.39
CA ASP A 100 13.88 15.12 2.42
C ASP A 100 15.20 14.74 3.12
N LYS A 101 15.11 14.19 4.34
CA LYS A 101 16.29 13.77 5.12
C LYS A 101 16.86 12.44 4.63
N ASN A 102 18.17 12.40 4.43
CA ASN A 102 18.93 11.20 4.10
C ASN A 102 19.72 10.69 5.32
N ILE A 103 19.02 10.30 6.39
CA ILE A 103 19.63 9.77 7.61
C ILE A 103 19.12 8.38 7.91
N CYS A 104 19.88 7.61 8.70
CA CYS A 104 19.47 6.26 9.10
C CYS A 104 19.26 5.28 7.94
N LYS A 105 19.79 5.60 6.74
CA LYS A 105 19.68 4.79 5.53
C LYS A 105 19.98 3.31 5.73
N LYS A 106 21.03 2.97 6.49
CA LYS A 106 21.34 1.56 6.80
C LYS A 106 20.20 0.83 7.52
N TYR A 107 19.55 1.48 8.48
CA TYR A 107 18.44 0.90 9.24
C TYR A 107 17.20 0.76 8.36
N ILE A 108 16.85 1.81 7.63
CA ILE A 108 15.72 1.83 6.68
C ILE A 108 15.90 0.74 5.62
N LEU A 109 17.07 0.67 4.99
CA LEU A 109 17.28 -0.32 3.93
C LEU A 109 17.21 -1.75 4.48
N LYS A 110 17.71 -2.00 5.69
CA LYS A 110 17.66 -3.33 6.33
C LYS A 110 16.22 -3.85 6.44
N THR A 111 15.24 -3.01 6.76
CA THR A 111 13.85 -3.44 6.95
C THR A 111 13.19 -3.96 5.67
N PHE A 112 13.65 -3.55 4.48
CA PHE A 112 13.15 -4.11 3.20
C PHE A 112 13.64 -5.54 2.93
N TYR A 113 14.83 -5.86 3.43
CA TYR A 113 15.47 -7.15 3.21
C TYR A 113 15.15 -8.18 4.28
N ASP A 114 14.78 -7.73 5.47
CA ASP A 114 14.44 -8.57 6.61
C ASP A 114 12.94 -8.90 6.61
N LYS A 115 12.60 -10.20 6.53
CA LYS A 115 11.19 -10.65 6.49
C LYS A 115 10.43 -10.28 7.77
N TYR A 116 11.11 -10.21 8.91
CA TYR A 116 10.47 -9.99 10.21
C TYR A 116 10.35 -8.51 10.56
N GLU A 117 11.15 -7.64 9.93
CA GLU A 117 11.10 -6.19 10.14
C GLU A 117 10.32 -5.47 9.02
N PHE A 118 9.87 -6.17 7.98
CA PHE A 118 9.15 -5.52 6.88
C PHE A 118 7.74 -5.11 7.32
N ASN A 119 7.50 -3.81 7.42
CA ASN A 119 6.18 -3.20 7.49
C ASN A 119 5.85 -2.56 6.13
N ILE A 120 4.64 -2.79 5.61
CA ILE A 120 4.20 -2.27 4.33
C ILE A 120 4.25 -0.73 4.26
N GLU A 121 3.93 -0.06 5.36
CA GLU A 121 3.92 1.40 5.43
C GLU A 121 5.32 1.99 5.25
N TYR A 122 6.39 1.21 5.48
CA TYR A 122 7.76 1.67 5.20
C TYR A 122 7.98 1.95 3.72
N CYS A 123 7.14 1.39 2.84
CA CYS A 123 7.21 1.72 1.42
C CYS A 123 6.87 3.20 1.16
N LEU A 124 6.23 3.91 2.10
CA LEU A 124 6.06 5.36 2.00
C LEU A 124 7.39 6.11 2.04
N ILE A 125 8.47 5.53 2.59
CA ILE A 125 9.79 6.18 2.60
C ILE A 125 10.25 6.56 1.19
N PHE A 126 9.68 5.95 0.16
CA PHE A 126 10.01 6.26 -1.23
C PHE A 126 9.39 7.57 -1.73
N ASN A 127 8.46 8.18 -0.98
CA ASN A 127 8.05 9.56 -1.16
C ASN A 127 9.20 10.53 -0.82
N ASN A 128 10.12 10.13 0.05
CA ASN A 128 11.37 10.84 0.25
C ASN A 128 12.32 10.56 -0.93
N SER A 129 12.69 11.64 -1.63
CA SER A 129 13.51 11.61 -2.84
C SER A 129 14.87 10.91 -2.63
N CYS A 130 15.40 10.93 -1.41
CA CYS A 130 16.71 10.36 -1.07
C CYS A 130 16.77 8.82 -1.08
N TYR A 131 15.63 8.14 -1.13
CA TYR A 131 15.53 6.67 -1.09
C TYR A 131 14.96 6.06 -2.38
N GLN A 132 14.61 6.90 -3.36
CA GLN A 132 13.96 6.42 -4.59
C GLN A 132 14.84 5.46 -5.38
N GLU A 133 16.14 5.76 -5.50
CA GLU A 133 17.07 4.92 -6.24
C GLU A 133 17.24 3.55 -5.57
N GLU A 134 17.34 3.50 -4.24
CA GLU A 134 17.40 2.24 -3.51
C GLU A 134 16.12 1.42 -3.59
N PHE A 135 14.96 2.09 -3.67
CA PHE A 135 13.71 1.39 -3.88
C PHE A 135 13.68 0.70 -5.23
N ILE A 136 14.06 1.43 -6.28
CA ILE A 136 14.11 0.89 -7.63
C ILE A 136 15.06 -0.29 -7.67
N LYS A 137 16.25 -0.16 -7.06
CA LYS A 137 17.20 -1.27 -6.91
C LYS A 137 16.57 -2.47 -6.20
N PHE A 138 15.81 -2.25 -5.11
CA PHE A 138 15.10 -3.33 -4.41
C PHE A 138 14.05 -4.02 -5.30
N LEU A 139 13.25 -3.25 -6.04
CA LEU A 139 12.25 -3.78 -6.97
C LEU A 139 12.89 -4.54 -8.14
N GLU A 140 14.07 -4.13 -8.58
CA GLU A 140 14.84 -4.77 -9.66
C GLU A 140 15.51 -6.09 -9.26
N LEU A 141 15.56 -6.43 -7.97
CA LEU A 141 16.23 -7.65 -7.52
C LEU A 141 15.54 -8.91 -8.03
N GLN A 142 16.28 -9.71 -8.79
CA GLN A 142 15.88 -11.02 -9.29
C GLN A 142 16.05 -12.12 -8.23
N GLN A 143 15.41 -11.95 -7.07
CA GLN A 143 15.46 -12.94 -5.98
C GLN A 143 14.05 -13.36 -5.55
N PRO A 144 13.69 -14.66 -5.69
CA PRO A 144 12.35 -15.17 -5.40
C PRO A 144 11.84 -14.86 -3.98
N LYS A 145 12.74 -14.84 -2.99
CA LYS A 145 12.40 -14.60 -1.58
C LYS A 145 11.88 -13.19 -1.28
N PHE A 146 11.97 -12.25 -2.22
CA PHE A 146 11.48 -10.88 -2.08
C PHE A 146 10.19 -10.63 -2.84
N VAL A 147 9.69 -11.58 -3.62
CA VAL A 147 8.56 -11.34 -4.56
C VAL A 147 7.35 -10.75 -3.84
N GLU A 148 6.87 -11.35 -2.76
CA GLU A 148 5.72 -10.82 -2.00
C GLU A 148 5.93 -9.38 -1.53
N ARG A 149 7.09 -9.08 -0.92
CA ARG A 149 7.42 -7.73 -0.46
C ARG A 149 7.46 -6.73 -1.60
N LYS A 150 7.98 -7.13 -2.77
CA LYS A 150 7.99 -6.28 -3.97
C LYS A 150 6.57 -6.05 -4.49
N LEU A 151 5.73 -7.09 -4.57
CA LEU A 151 4.31 -6.97 -4.96
C LEU A 151 3.57 -6.00 -4.04
N TYR A 152 3.68 -6.21 -2.73
CA TYR A 152 3.10 -5.32 -1.74
C TYR A 152 3.58 -3.87 -1.89
N ALA A 153 4.89 -3.67 -1.99
CA ALA A 153 5.46 -2.34 -2.13
C ALA A 153 4.93 -1.61 -3.38
N MET A 154 4.79 -2.30 -4.52
CA MET A 154 4.25 -1.71 -5.74
C MET A 154 2.74 -1.41 -5.63
N ILE A 155 1.95 -2.32 -5.04
CA ILE A 155 0.52 -2.11 -4.79
C ILE A 155 0.32 -0.89 -3.89
N TYR A 156 1.05 -0.84 -2.78
CA TYR A 156 0.86 0.19 -1.75
C TYR A 156 1.36 1.57 -2.19
N THR A 157 2.41 1.62 -3.03
CA THR A 157 2.97 2.91 -3.51
C THR A 157 2.44 3.34 -4.87
N GLY A 158 1.77 2.47 -5.62
CA GLY A 158 1.36 2.73 -7.01
C GLY A 158 2.55 2.89 -7.96
N ARG A 159 3.72 2.32 -7.63
CA ARG A 159 4.95 2.42 -8.45
C ARG A 159 5.24 1.08 -9.12
N PHE A 160 4.86 0.96 -10.39
CA PHE A 160 4.85 -0.30 -11.13
C PHE A 160 6.20 -0.60 -11.83
N TYR A 161 7.24 -0.90 -11.07
CA TYR A 161 8.55 -1.28 -11.64
C TYR A 161 8.66 -2.77 -11.90
N ASN A 162 9.14 -3.15 -13.10
CA ASN A 162 9.31 -4.55 -13.51
C ASN A 162 8.07 -5.44 -13.31
N ILE A 163 6.86 -4.85 -13.31
CA ILE A 163 5.60 -5.59 -13.10
C ILE A 163 5.47 -6.81 -14.03
N TRP A 164 6.07 -6.72 -15.22
CA TRP A 164 6.05 -7.75 -16.26
C TRP A 164 6.79 -9.03 -15.89
N GLU A 165 7.73 -9.00 -14.94
CA GLU A 165 8.38 -10.20 -14.46
C GLU A 165 7.41 -11.13 -13.71
N TYR A 166 6.29 -10.59 -13.23
CA TYR A 166 5.27 -11.32 -12.48
C TYR A 166 4.15 -11.88 -13.35
N ILE A 167 4.18 -11.73 -14.68
CA ILE A 167 3.06 -12.21 -15.51
C ILE A 167 2.87 -13.74 -15.41
N GLU A 168 3.93 -14.51 -15.18
CA GLU A 168 3.81 -15.96 -14.99
C GLU A 168 3.25 -16.33 -13.60
N ASP A 169 3.34 -15.40 -12.64
CA ASP A 169 2.84 -15.59 -11.28
C ASP A 169 1.32 -15.45 -11.18
N PHE A 170 0.62 -14.99 -12.24
CA PHE A 170 -0.82 -15.18 -12.36
C PHE A 170 -1.22 -16.65 -12.16
N GLY A 171 -0.38 -17.59 -12.56
CA GLY A 171 -0.55 -19.01 -12.28
C GLY A 171 0.49 -19.57 -11.31
N ALA A 172 0.89 -18.82 -10.28
CA ALA A 172 1.66 -19.37 -9.17
C ALA A 172 0.87 -20.48 -8.46
N GLU A 173 1.54 -21.48 -7.89
CA GLU A 173 0.89 -22.50 -7.04
C GLU A 173 0.33 -21.90 -5.75
N ASP A 174 1.07 -20.94 -5.18
CA ASP A 174 0.59 -20.14 -4.07
C ASP A 174 -0.54 -19.20 -4.54
N LYS A 175 -1.76 -19.51 -4.09
CA LYS A 175 -2.97 -18.73 -4.37
C LYS A 175 -2.83 -17.27 -3.91
N PHE A 176 -2.14 -17.05 -2.79
CA PHE A 176 -1.96 -15.71 -2.25
C PHE A 176 -1.11 -14.83 -3.19
N ARG A 177 0.05 -15.34 -3.62
CA ARG A 177 0.89 -14.67 -4.62
C ARG A 177 0.16 -14.43 -5.94
N SER A 178 -0.60 -15.42 -6.42
CA SER A 178 -1.40 -15.30 -7.66
C SER A 178 -2.43 -14.17 -7.57
N SER A 179 -3.14 -14.08 -6.44
CA SER A 179 -4.07 -12.98 -6.14
C SER A 179 -3.37 -11.62 -6.03
N LEU A 180 -2.21 -11.54 -5.38
CA LEU A 180 -1.44 -10.29 -5.30
C LEU A 180 -1.06 -9.74 -6.67
N VAL A 181 -0.65 -10.61 -7.60
CA VAL A 181 -0.30 -10.21 -8.97
C VAL A 181 -1.53 -9.71 -9.71
N CYS A 182 -2.67 -10.39 -9.56
CA CYS A 182 -3.94 -9.94 -10.09
C CYS A 182 -4.31 -8.53 -9.62
N ASN A 183 -4.16 -8.25 -8.32
CA ASN A 183 -4.41 -6.95 -7.72
C ASN A 183 -3.45 -5.88 -8.25
N LEU A 184 -2.16 -6.22 -8.36
CA LEU A 184 -1.15 -5.30 -8.88
C LEU A 184 -1.43 -4.88 -10.33
N PHE A 185 -1.75 -5.84 -11.21
CA PHE A 185 -2.08 -5.54 -12.61
C PHE A 185 -3.41 -4.79 -12.74
N SER A 186 -4.41 -5.10 -11.92
CA SER A 186 -5.66 -4.34 -11.91
C SER A 186 -5.47 -2.90 -11.48
N LEU A 187 -4.69 -2.67 -10.41
CA LEU A 187 -4.36 -1.33 -9.97
C LEU A 187 -3.59 -0.55 -11.04
N LEU A 188 -2.68 -1.23 -11.76
CA LEU A 188 -1.98 -0.63 -12.90
C LEU A 188 -2.97 -0.18 -13.98
N VAL A 189 -3.88 -1.06 -14.39
CA VAL A 189 -4.89 -0.76 -15.40
C VAL A 189 -5.76 0.42 -14.97
N GLU A 190 -6.25 0.40 -13.73
CA GLU A 190 -7.05 1.48 -13.15
C GLU A 190 -6.31 2.82 -13.21
N LYS A 191 -5.02 2.85 -12.82
CA LYS A 191 -4.20 4.08 -12.84
C LYS A 191 -4.00 4.61 -14.26
N VAL A 192 -3.80 3.72 -15.24
CA VAL A 192 -3.69 4.12 -16.64
C VAL A 192 -5.02 4.65 -17.16
N GLN A 193 -6.13 4.00 -16.87
CA GLN A 193 -7.47 4.45 -17.26
C GLN A 193 -7.83 5.80 -16.64
N GLN A 194 -7.52 6.01 -15.35
CA GLN A 194 -7.64 7.31 -14.68
C GLN A 194 -6.82 8.38 -15.41
N ALA A 195 -5.58 8.09 -15.79
CA ALA A 195 -4.75 9.03 -16.53
C ALA A 195 -5.30 9.34 -17.95
N ILE A 196 -5.87 8.35 -18.64
CA ILE A 196 -6.53 8.54 -19.94
C ILE A 196 -7.79 9.43 -19.80
N ALA A 197 -8.58 9.22 -18.76
CA ALA A 197 -9.81 9.99 -18.53
C ALA A 197 -9.53 11.44 -18.10
N GLN A 198 -8.50 11.66 -17.26
CA GLN A 198 -8.20 12.97 -16.69
C GLN A 198 -7.35 13.86 -17.60
N PHE A 199 -6.47 13.27 -18.42
CA PHE A 199 -5.48 14.02 -19.20
C PHE A 199 -5.67 13.79 -20.71
N LYS A 200 -5.22 14.75 -21.53
CA LYS A 200 -5.24 14.64 -22.99
C LYS A 200 -3.88 14.93 -23.60
N GLY A 201 -3.61 14.30 -24.75
CA GLY A 201 -2.40 14.53 -25.53
C GLY A 201 -1.12 14.22 -24.74
N GLU A 202 -0.12 15.10 -24.84
CA GLU A 202 1.21 14.88 -24.27
C GLU A 202 1.21 14.78 -22.74
N SER A 203 0.29 15.45 -22.05
CA SER A 203 0.18 15.36 -20.57
C SER A 203 -0.26 13.97 -20.10
N CYS A 204 -1.18 13.33 -20.82
CA CYS A 204 -1.60 11.95 -20.56
C CYS A 204 -0.42 10.99 -20.79
N LYS A 205 0.29 11.17 -21.90
CA LYS A 205 1.47 10.39 -22.24
C LYS A 205 2.58 10.53 -21.20
N GLN A 206 2.89 11.76 -20.76
CA GLN A 206 3.88 12.01 -19.72
C GLN A 206 3.49 11.36 -18.39
N GLN A 207 2.21 11.44 -17.99
CA GLN A 207 1.73 10.79 -16.78
C GLN A 207 1.88 9.27 -16.88
N ILE A 208 1.53 8.67 -18.00
CA ILE A 208 1.62 7.23 -18.20
C ILE A 208 3.08 6.77 -18.35
N GLN A 209 3.96 7.60 -18.91
CA GLN A 209 5.41 7.41 -18.96
C GLN A 209 6.07 7.40 -17.58
N THR A 210 5.41 7.92 -16.55
CA THR A 210 5.91 7.73 -15.18
C THR A 210 5.79 6.27 -14.71
N PHE A 211 4.93 5.47 -15.35
CA PHE A 211 4.72 4.06 -15.01
C PHE A 211 5.53 3.10 -15.91
N PHE A 212 5.93 3.51 -17.12
CA PHE A 212 6.53 2.62 -18.12
C PHE A 212 7.73 3.23 -18.83
N LYS A 213 8.69 2.38 -19.23
CA LYS A 213 9.84 2.76 -20.07
C LYS A 213 9.71 2.34 -21.54
N ASN A 214 8.83 1.38 -21.86
CA ASN A 214 8.71 0.74 -23.19
C ASN A 214 7.26 0.78 -23.72
N GLU A 215 6.64 1.94 -23.65
CA GLU A 215 5.26 2.16 -24.07
C GLU A 215 5.13 2.77 -25.47
N PHE A 216 3.97 2.55 -26.08
CA PHE A 216 3.54 3.20 -27.32
C PHE A 216 2.03 3.37 -27.33
N TYR A 217 1.54 4.22 -28.24
CA TYR A 217 0.10 4.44 -28.43
C TYR A 217 -0.32 3.99 -29.82
N VAL A 218 -1.48 3.33 -29.89
CA VAL A 218 -2.19 3.04 -31.14
C VAL A 218 -3.53 3.75 -31.10
N GLY A 219 -3.61 4.92 -31.75
CA GLY A 219 -4.78 5.79 -31.64
C GLY A 219 -4.94 6.31 -30.20
N ARG A 220 -6.01 5.90 -29.51
CA ARG A 220 -6.28 6.25 -28.10
C ARG A 220 -5.92 5.13 -27.11
N THR A 221 -5.52 3.97 -27.62
CA THR A 221 -5.13 2.83 -26.79
C THR A 221 -3.67 2.97 -26.38
N PHE A 222 -3.45 2.91 -25.08
CA PHE A 222 -2.12 2.71 -24.52
C PHE A 222 -1.70 1.25 -24.72
N CYS A 223 -0.48 1.05 -25.19
CA CYS A 223 0.09 -0.28 -25.37
C CYS A 223 1.46 -0.37 -24.69
N TYR A 224 1.64 -1.41 -23.90
CA TYR A 224 2.94 -1.85 -23.43
C TYR A 224 3.31 -3.14 -24.14
N ARG A 225 4.56 -3.27 -24.60
CA ARG A 225 5.07 -4.52 -25.18
C ARG A 225 6.35 -4.95 -24.48
N CYS A 226 6.39 -6.22 -24.12
CA CYS A 226 7.62 -6.95 -23.83
C CYS A 226 7.80 -8.11 -24.81
N ASP A 227 8.81 -8.95 -24.56
CA ASP A 227 9.12 -10.11 -25.40
C ASP A 227 7.98 -11.14 -25.43
N LYS A 228 7.22 -11.27 -24.33
CA LYS A 228 6.19 -12.31 -24.17
C LYS A 228 4.79 -11.86 -24.58
N PHE A 229 4.41 -10.61 -24.29
CA PHE A 229 3.03 -10.14 -24.46
C PHE A 229 2.95 -8.64 -24.75
N ILE A 230 1.76 -8.24 -25.17
CA ILE A 230 1.32 -6.86 -25.34
C ILE A 230 0.14 -6.62 -24.38
N LEU A 231 0.25 -5.63 -23.51
CA LEU A 231 -0.87 -5.12 -22.71
C LEU A 231 -1.47 -3.93 -23.44
N CYS A 232 -2.76 -3.99 -23.73
CA CYS A 232 -3.52 -2.91 -24.35
C CYS A 232 -4.52 -2.37 -23.33
N ILE A 233 -4.58 -1.05 -23.16
CA ILE A 233 -5.48 -0.37 -22.24
C ILE A 233 -6.10 0.83 -22.96
N ASP A 234 -7.43 0.91 -22.96
CA ASP A 234 -8.17 2.11 -23.30
C ASP A 234 -9.10 2.51 -22.14
N GLU A 235 -9.89 3.56 -22.34
CA GLU A 235 -10.77 4.14 -21.32
C GLU A 235 -11.76 3.14 -20.71
N ASN A 236 -12.21 2.14 -21.48
CA ASN A 236 -13.28 1.22 -21.06
C ASN A 236 -12.91 -0.26 -21.14
N THR A 237 -11.79 -0.59 -21.79
CA THR A 237 -11.37 -1.97 -22.05
C THR A 237 -9.87 -2.13 -21.87
N PHE A 238 -9.47 -3.34 -21.52
CA PHE A 238 -8.07 -3.74 -21.48
C PHE A 238 -7.97 -5.23 -21.79
N PHE A 239 -6.82 -5.65 -22.28
CA PHE A 239 -6.51 -7.06 -22.46
C PHE A 239 -5.00 -7.25 -22.61
N ILE A 240 -4.55 -8.47 -22.34
CA ILE A 240 -3.20 -8.92 -22.61
C ILE A 240 -3.24 -9.91 -23.77
N GLU A 241 -2.36 -9.72 -24.76
CA GLU A 241 -2.23 -10.62 -25.91
C GLU A 241 -0.79 -11.15 -26.02
N MET A 242 -0.63 -12.44 -26.27
CA MET A 242 0.69 -13.04 -26.41
C MET A 242 1.37 -12.65 -27.72
N VAL A 243 2.68 -12.44 -27.69
CA VAL A 243 3.46 -12.10 -28.88
C VAL A 243 3.71 -13.37 -29.69
N GLY A 244 3.08 -13.47 -30.87
CA GLY A 244 3.30 -14.58 -31.80
C GLY A 244 2.96 -15.95 -31.20
N LYS A 245 3.95 -16.85 -31.13
CA LYS A 245 3.79 -18.20 -30.59
C LYS A 245 4.27 -18.34 -29.12
N GLU A 246 4.66 -17.23 -28.49
CA GLU A 246 5.10 -17.25 -27.09
C GLU A 246 3.97 -17.65 -26.16
N ARG A 247 4.30 -18.40 -25.11
CA ARG A 247 3.36 -18.90 -24.10
C ARG A 247 3.98 -18.80 -22.72
N LEU A 248 3.17 -18.47 -21.73
CA LEU A 248 3.60 -18.33 -20.35
C LEU A 248 3.84 -19.70 -19.71
N ASN A 249 4.91 -19.81 -18.93
CA ASN A 249 5.22 -21.01 -18.15
C ASN A 249 4.64 -20.87 -16.74
N VAL A 250 3.35 -21.14 -16.60
CA VAL A 250 2.65 -21.08 -15.30
C VAL A 250 2.74 -22.41 -14.55
N ARG A 251 2.68 -22.35 -13.22
CA ARG A 251 2.74 -23.56 -12.37
C ARG A 251 1.36 -24.18 -12.14
N SER A 252 0.31 -23.36 -12.10
CA SER A 252 -1.08 -23.76 -11.93
C SER A 252 -1.96 -23.12 -13.00
N ALA A 253 -2.52 -23.95 -13.89
CA ALA A 253 -3.48 -23.50 -14.91
C ALA A 253 -4.78 -23.00 -14.27
N ASN A 254 -5.21 -23.62 -13.15
CA ASN A 254 -6.42 -23.23 -12.43
C ASN A 254 -6.27 -21.83 -11.82
N ASN A 255 -5.18 -21.56 -11.10
CA ASN A 255 -4.93 -20.22 -10.54
C ASN A 255 -4.78 -19.18 -11.64
N PHE A 256 -4.15 -19.55 -12.77
CA PHE A 256 -4.05 -18.68 -13.93
C PHE A 256 -5.43 -18.30 -14.47
N VAL A 257 -6.32 -19.27 -14.69
CA VAL A 257 -7.68 -18.98 -15.17
C VAL A 257 -8.38 -18.02 -14.23
N VAL A 258 -8.42 -18.32 -12.93
CA VAL A 258 -9.12 -17.51 -11.93
C VAL A 258 -8.62 -16.06 -11.93
N ASN A 259 -7.31 -15.86 -11.96
CA ASN A 259 -6.71 -14.53 -11.75
C ASN A 259 -6.46 -13.75 -13.05
N PHE A 260 -6.30 -14.44 -14.18
CA PHE A 260 -6.01 -13.83 -15.48
C PHE A 260 -7.25 -13.62 -16.34
N LEU A 261 -8.41 -14.23 -16.02
CA LEU A 261 -9.63 -14.20 -16.83
C LEU A 261 -10.02 -12.80 -17.32
N LYS A 262 -10.02 -11.81 -16.43
CA LYS A 262 -10.35 -10.41 -16.75
C LYS A 262 -9.36 -9.71 -17.69
N PHE A 263 -8.17 -10.28 -17.87
CA PHE A 263 -7.15 -9.77 -18.80
C PHE A 263 -7.19 -10.50 -20.15
N MET A 264 -8.04 -11.52 -20.31
CA MET A 264 -8.21 -12.21 -21.58
C MET A 264 -9.09 -11.40 -22.53
N ARG A 265 -8.74 -11.38 -23.82
CA ARG A 265 -9.63 -10.82 -24.84
C ARG A 265 -10.97 -11.56 -24.90
N GLU A 266 -10.95 -12.86 -24.61
CA GLU A 266 -12.09 -13.78 -24.66
C GLU A 266 -12.78 -13.98 -23.30
N GLU A 267 -12.67 -13.02 -22.38
CA GLU A 267 -13.24 -13.10 -21.04
C GLU A 267 -14.70 -13.58 -21.05
N LYS A 268 -15.55 -12.96 -21.87
CA LYS A 268 -16.99 -13.25 -21.91
C LYS A 268 -17.27 -14.67 -22.39
N GLU A 269 -16.59 -15.11 -23.43
CA GLU A 269 -16.71 -16.46 -23.98
C GLU A 269 -16.24 -17.50 -22.98
N VAL A 270 -15.12 -17.25 -22.30
CA VAL A 270 -14.59 -18.17 -21.28
C VAL A 270 -15.55 -18.27 -20.09
N ILE A 271 -16.13 -17.17 -19.61
CA ILE A 271 -17.17 -17.18 -18.56
C ILE A 271 -18.37 -18.04 -18.99
N GLU A 272 -18.84 -17.88 -20.23
CA GLU A 272 -19.96 -18.66 -20.76
C GLU A 272 -19.61 -20.16 -20.82
N TRP A 273 -18.41 -20.52 -21.27
CA TRP A 273 -17.95 -21.91 -21.32
C TRP A 273 -17.80 -22.52 -19.94
N ILE A 274 -17.33 -21.76 -18.95
CA ILE A 274 -17.26 -22.23 -17.55
C ILE A 274 -18.68 -22.52 -17.04
N LYS A 275 -19.64 -21.62 -17.27
CA LYS A 275 -21.06 -21.83 -16.88
C LYS A 275 -21.70 -23.04 -17.55
N ASN A 276 -21.34 -23.29 -18.81
CA ASN A 276 -21.86 -24.41 -19.60
C ASN A 276 -21.08 -25.72 -19.39
N GLY A 277 -20.00 -25.72 -18.60
CA GLY A 277 -19.15 -26.89 -18.39
C GLY A 277 -18.31 -27.30 -19.60
N ASP A 278 -18.04 -26.39 -20.55
CA ASP A 278 -17.29 -26.67 -21.78
C ASP A 278 -15.78 -26.58 -21.56
N GLU A 279 -15.25 -27.55 -20.79
CA GLU A 279 -13.83 -27.64 -20.43
C GLU A 279 -12.91 -27.67 -21.65
N LYS A 280 -13.35 -28.30 -22.74
CA LYS A 280 -12.57 -28.41 -23.98
C LYS A 280 -12.27 -27.04 -24.58
N LYS A 281 -13.29 -26.18 -24.74
CA LYS A 281 -13.10 -24.83 -25.29
C LYS A 281 -12.26 -23.95 -24.37
N ILE A 282 -12.40 -24.13 -23.06
CA ILE A 282 -11.56 -23.42 -22.08
C ILE A 282 -10.10 -23.81 -22.28
N LYS A 283 -9.76 -25.11 -22.32
CA LYS A 283 -8.39 -25.59 -22.55
C LYS A 283 -7.82 -25.12 -23.87
N GLU A 284 -8.60 -25.17 -24.95
CA GLU A 284 -8.20 -24.64 -26.26
C GLU A 284 -7.86 -23.15 -26.19
N THR A 285 -8.66 -22.35 -25.48
CA THR A 285 -8.38 -20.92 -25.29
C THR A 285 -7.16 -20.68 -24.40
N LEU A 286 -7.03 -21.37 -23.27
CA LEU A 286 -5.86 -21.27 -22.39
C LEU A 286 -4.56 -21.62 -23.11
N SER A 287 -4.58 -22.57 -24.05
CA SER A 287 -3.40 -22.94 -24.84
C SER A 287 -2.83 -21.80 -25.70
N ARG A 288 -3.60 -20.71 -25.88
CA ARG A 288 -3.11 -19.47 -26.51
C ARG A 288 -2.30 -18.59 -25.57
N TYR A 289 -2.43 -18.80 -24.26
CA TYR A 289 -1.76 -18.01 -23.22
C TYR A 289 -0.66 -18.79 -22.50
N ILE A 290 -0.88 -20.08 -22.18
CA ILE A 290 0.01 -20.88 -21.31
C ILE A 290 0.46 -22.20 -21.97
N LEU A 291 1.64 -22.69 -21.57
CA LEU A 291 2.22 -23.94 -22.12
C LEU A 291 1.50 -25.22 -21.66
N LYS A 292 1.02 -25.27 -20.41
CA LYS A 292 0.47 -26.47 -19.77
C LYS A 292 -1.05 -26.37 -19.53
N ALA A 293 -1.79 -25.98 -20.57
CA ALA A 293 -3.25 -25.80 -20.48
C ALA A 293 -4.00 -27.10 -20.20
N GLU A 294 -3.43 -28.25 -20.56
CA GLU A 294 -4.01 -29.58 -20.33
C GLU A 294 -4.29 -29.92 -18.86
N ASN A 295 -3.51 -29.34 -17.95
CA ASN A 295 -3.61 -29.52 -16.50
C ASN A 295 -4.74 -28.70 -15.85
N PHE A 296 -5.53 -27.96 -16.64
CA PHE A 296 -6.70 -27.28 -16.14
C PHE A 296 -7.78 -28.29 -15.72
N GLU A 297 -8.41 -28.03 -14.58
CA GLU A 297 -9.54 -28.78 -14.06
C GLU A 297 -10.65 -27.79 -13.74
N LEU A 298 -11.84 -28.02 -14.29
CA LEU A 298 -12.99 -27.17 -14.05
C LEU A 298 -13.48 -27.37 -12.61
N GLN A 299 -13.30 -26.36 -11.75
CA GLN A 299 -13.85 -26.34 -10.40
C GLN A 299 -15.34 -25.92 -10.45
N HIS A 300 -16.16 -26.45 -9.53
CA HIS A 300 -17.56 -26.03 -9.41
C HIS A 300 -17.64 -24.53 -9.06
N TYR A 301 -18.52 -23.81 -9.78
CA TYR A 301 -18.60 -22.33 -9.86
C TYR A 301 -18.80 -21.58 -8.53
N THR A 302 -19.02 -22.27 -7.41
CA THR A 302 -19.33 -21.66 -6.11
C THR A 302 -18.20 -20.84 -5.50
N ASP A 303 -16.96 -20.93 -6.01
CA ASP A 303 -15.79 -20.23 -5.46
C ASP A 303 -15.39 -18.95 -6.25
N LEU A 304 -16.15 -18.55 -7.27
CA LEU A 304 -15.88 -17.36 -8.09
C LEU A 304 -16.76 -16.13 -7.76
N GLU A 305 -17.68 -16.24 -6.80
CA GLU A 305 -18.55 -15.16 -6.33
C GLU A 305 -18.18 -14.73 -4.89
N THR A 306 -17.11 -13.96 -4.73
CA THR A 306 -16.80 -13.14 -3.54
C THR A 306 -15.84 -12.04 -4.03
N ASP A 307 -16.00 -10.73 -3.86
CA ASP A 307 -16.79 -9.92 -2.93
C ASP A 307 -17.36 -8.70 -3.67
N ASP A 308 -18.67 -8.54 -3.60
CA ASP A 308 -19.36 -7.29 -3.90
C ASP A 308 -19.76 -6.67 -2.55
N THR A 309 -18.77 -6.16 -1.80
CA THR A 309 -19.04 -5.39 -0.57
C THR A 309 -19.01 -3.90 -0.86
N ASN A 310 -20.15 -3.44 -1.39
CA ASN A 310 -20.64 -2.10 -1.17
C ASN A 310 -21.06 -1.97 0.31
N SER A 311 -20.33 -1.19 1.10
CA SER A 311 -20.90 -0.54 2.30
C SER A 311 -20.08 0.68 2.71
N ASN A 312 -20.15 1.76 1.92
CA ASN A 312 -19.85 3.09 2.46
C ASN A 312 -21.08 3.59 3.22
N ASN A 313 -21.26 3.11 4.45
CA ASN A 313 -22.07 3.81 5.43
C ASN A 313 -21.23 4.97 5.94
N TYR A 314 -21.44 6.16 5.36
CA TYR A 314 -21.06 7.41 6.03
C TYR A 314 -21.91 7.51 7.30
N VAL A 315 -21.27 7.29 8.45
CA VAL A 315 -21.80 7.66 9.75
C VAL A 315 -21.51 9.15 9.90
N GLU A 316 -22.56 9.96 10.05
CA GLU A 316 -22.43 11.35 10.50
C GLU A 316 -21.73 11.35 11.86
N GLU A 317 -20.57 12.00 11.95
CA GLU A 317 -19.89 12.29 13.20
C GLU A 317 -20.78 13.22 14.04
N ASN A 318 -21.33 12.70 15.13
CA ASN A 318 -21.81 13.53 16.21
C ASN A 318 -20.57 14.16 16.87
N GLU A 319 -20.51 15.50 16.95
CA GLU A 319 -19.55 16.22 17.79
C GLU A 319 -19.78 15.80 19.25
N ILE A 320 -19.02 14.81 19.71
CA ILE A 320 -18.89 14.49 21.13
C ILE A 320 -17.91 15.49 21.71
N ASP A 321 -18.25 16.10 22.84
CA ASP A 321 -17.33 16.96 23.59
C ASP A 321 -16.26 16.06 24.25
N ILE A 322 -15.15 15.82 23.54
CA ILE A 322 -14.11 14.88 23.98
C ILE A 322 -13.30 15.50 25.13
N ASN A 323 -13.29 14.83 26.28
CA ASN A 323 -12.53 15.21 27.46
C ASN A 323 -11.28 14.32 27.62
N PHE A 324 -10.10 14.94 27.74
CA PHE A 324 -8.81 14.26 27.90
C PHE A 324 -8.15 14.52 29.27
N ASP A 325 -8.86 15.10 30.25
CA ASP A 325 -8.31 15.43 31.57
C ASP A 325 -7.64 14.23 32.23
N TYR A 326 -8.16 13.01 32.03
CA TYR A 326 -7.60 11.77 32.55
C TYR A 326 -6.16 11.48 32.07
N LEU A 327 -5.74 11.97 30.90
CA LEU A 327 -4.36 11.84 30.42
C LEU A 327 -3.37 12.66 31.25
N PHE A 328 -3.85 13.68 31.96
CA PHE A 328 -3.03 14.61 32.75
C PHE A 328 -3.16 14.38 34.26
N GLU A 329 -4.02 13.44 34.69
CA GLU A 329 -4.21 13.09 36.09
C GLU A 329 -3.32 11.91 36.49
N SER A 330 -2.56 12.07 37.58
CA SER A 330 -1.66 11.02 38.12
C SER A 330 -2.39 9.84 38.79
N LYS A 331 -3.72 9.74 38.67
CA LYS A 331 -4.55 8.72 39.31
C LYS A 331 -5.65 8.20 38.37
N CYS A 332 -5.29 7.46 37.32
CA CYS A 332 -6.26 6.63 36.62
C CYS A 332 -6.55 5.34 37.41
N LEU A 333 -7.43 5.43 38.40
CA LEU A 333 -8.15 4.24 38.88
C LEU A 333 -9.23 3.93 37.83
N LYS A 334 -9.11 2.82 37.12
CA LYS A 334 -10.30 2.18 36.53
C LYS A 334 -11.28 1.97 37.68
N SER A 335 -12.39 2.72 37.72
CA SER A 335 -13.52 2.29 38.52
C SER A 335 -14.00 0.97 37.92
N HIS A 336 -14.31 -0.01 38.76
CA HIS A 336 -14.70 -1.38 38.38
C HIS A 336 -16.04 -1.47 37.61
N ALA A 337 -16.45 -0.44 36.86
CA ALA A 337 -17.77 -0.38 36.23
C ALA A 337 -17.81 -0.82 34.75
N ASP A 338 -16.67 -0.89 34.04
CA ASP A 338 -16.66 -1.27 32.60
C ASP A 338 -16.34 -2.75 32.36
N CYS A 339 -16.50 -3.60 33.38
CA CYS A 339 -16.59 -5.05 33.18
C CYS A 339 -18.07 -5.45 33.17
N ALA A 340 -18.74 -5.18 32.06
CA ALA A 340 -20.00 -5.83 31.72
C ALA A 340 -19.99 -6.19 30.23
N GLU A 341 -19.40 -7.34 29.92
CA GLU A 341 -19.96 -8.24 28.89
C GLU A 341 -20.72 -9.35 29.62
N PRO A 342 -21.83 -9.81 29.03
CA PRO A 342 -21.73 -10.93 28.09
C PRO A 342 -21.91 -10.57 26.62
#